data_AF-A0A2A2B8W5-F1
#
_entry.id   AF-A0A2A2B8W5-F1
#
_cell.length_a   1.000
_cell.length_b   1.000
_cell.length_c   1.000
_cell.angle_alpha   90.00
_cell.angle_beta   90.00
_cell.angle_gamma   90.00
#
_symmetry.space_group_name_H-M   'P 1'
#
loop_
_entity.id
_entity.type
_entity.pdbx_description
1 polymer ?
#
loop_
_entity_poly.entity_id
_entity_poly.type
_entity_poly.pdbx_seq_one_letter_code
_entity_poly.pdbx_strand_id
1 'polypeptide(L)'
;MIFGNPGVYKSGTYSNFAIVIEHLTADFYSLNLCSDMEVIPPHLAYNMKSIFAAPLTDRDIFNIQSPALFYLSDKELMIALAKQSFSEWKVEEHIRLGLQPTLYTPAKIEEYEKSLYDNSHFDFEHFVDYFWGIEPHEYGDKGWYPFIINHKDETKLVIIHINRNPKNLDDYPEDLKEYERFFNADKSPKQPKYFDEHYWSVKVITVKTVEMRAVLDEAYVNRPDYIGDCLFKLSSNA
;
A
#
# COMPACT_ATOMS: atom_id res chain seq x y z
N MET A 1 4.06 -5.85 -20.68
CA MET A 1 5.53 -5.76 -20.58
C MET A 1 5.93 -6.14 -19.17
N ILE A 2 7.05 -6.84 -19.01
CA ILE A 2 7.55 -7.29 -17.71
C ILE A 2 8.98 -6.76 -17.58
N PHE A 3 9.26 -6.07 -16.49
CA PHE A 3 10.56 -5.47 -16.19
C PHE A 3 11.11 -6.10 -14.91
N GLY A 4 12.36 -6.58 -14.92
CA GLY A 4 12.92 -7.36 -13.83
C GLY A 4 12.67 -8.87 -13.95
N ASN A 5 12.75 -9.58 -12.82
CA ASN A 5 12.68 -11.04 -12.77
C ASN A 5 11.59 -11.47 -11.77
N PRO A 6 10.43 -11.98 -12.23
CA PRO A 6 9.34 -12.34 -11.35
C PRO A 6 9.59 -13.61 -10.54
N GLY A 7 10.65 -14.40 -10.80
CA GLY A 7 10.90 -15.64 -10.04
C GLY A 7 11.68 -16.75 -10.76
N VAL A 8 12.44 -16.44 -11.81
CA VAL A 8 13.38 -17.41 -12.39
C VAL A 8 14.66 -17.41 -11.56
N TYR A 9 14.78 -18.39 -10.66
CA TYR A 9 16.01 -18.68 -9.93
C TYR A 9 17.12 -19.10 -10.89
N LYS A 10 17.97 -18.15 -11.27
CA LYS A 10 19.29 -18.44 -11.82
C LYS A 10 20.30 -18.01 -10.78
N SER A 11 21.09 -18.97 -10.27
CA SER A 11 22.31 -18.72 -9.49
C SER A 11 22.20 -18.02 -8.12
N GLY A 12 21.04 -18.06 -7.43
CA GLY A 12 20.95 -17.66 -6.01
C GLY A 12 21.03 -16.16 -5.73
N THR A 13 20.79 -15.31 -6.73
CA THR A 13 20.64 -13.85 -6.58
C THR A 13 19.19 -13.47 -6.26
N TYR A 14 19.02 -12.42 -5.44
CA TYR A 14 17.78 -11.93 -4.81
C TYR A 14 16.73 -11.33 -5.78
N SER A 15 16.84 -11.54 -7.08
CA SER A 15 15.97 -10.85 -8.05
C SER A 15 14.68 -11.66 -8.28
N ASN A 16 13.77 -11.67 -7.30
CA ASN A 16 12.40 -12.19 -7.45
C ASN A 16 11.39 -11.03 -7.48
N PHE A 17 11.78 -9.88 -8.02
CA PHE A 17 10.92 -8.72 -8.17
C PHE A 17 10.86 -8.29 -9.62
N ALA A 18 9.64 -8.03 -10.07
CA ALA A 18 9.35 -7.46 -11.36
C ALA A 18 8.18 -6.46 -11.27
N ILE A 19 8.11 -5.59 -12.28
CA ILE A 19 6.96 -4.73 -12.53
C ILE A 19 6.33 -5.16 -13.84
N VAL A 20 5.03 -5.42 -13.80
CA VAL A 20 4.24 -5.82 -14.96
C VAL A 20 3.37 -4.64 -15.37
N ILE A 21 3.57 -4.19 -16.60
CA ILE A 21 2.84 -3.07 -17.20
C ILE A 21 2.03 -3.58 -18.38
N GLU A 22 0.70 -3.50 -18.32
CA GLU A 22 -0.15 -3.91 -19.45
C GLU A 22 -0.88 -2.70 -20.04
N HIS A 23 -0.94 -2.64 -21.36
CA HIS A 23 -1.79 -1.69 -22.07
C HIS A 23 -3.17 -2.29 -22.21
N LEU A 24 -4.19 -1.65 -21.64
CA LEU A 24 -5.56 -2.15 -21.65
C LEU A 24 -6.35 -1.49 -22.77
N THR A 25 -6.33 -0.15 -22.82
CA THR A 25 -6.97 0.66 -23.85
C THR A 25 -6.18 1.95 -24.08
N ALA A 26 -6.58 2.78 -25.05
CA ALA A 26 -5.85 3.99 -25.45
C ALA A 26 -5.35 4.87 -24.29
N ASP A 27 -6.17 5.02 -23.25
CA ASP A 27 -5.88 5.87 -22.10
C ASP A 27 -5.56 5.09 -20.83
N PHE A 28 -5.70 3.75 -20.80
CA PHE A 28 -5.60 2.96 -19.58
C PHE A 28 -4.47 1.92 -19.63
N TYR A 29 -3.67 1.91 -18.57
CA TYR A 29 -2.57 0.97 -18.35
C TYR A 29 -2.72 0.32 -16.98
N SER A 30 -2.22 -0.90 -16.83
CA SER A 30 -2.05 -1.51 -15.53
C SER A 30 -0.60 -1.43 -15.06
N LEU A 31 -0.40 -1.26 -13.75
CA LEU A 31 0.90 -1.37 -13.09
C LEU A 31 0.77 -2.33 -11.93
N ASN A 32 1.35 -3.52 -12.08
CA ASN A 32 1.28 -4.55 -11.05
C ASN A 32 2.69 -4.88 -10.58
N LEU A 33 2.84 -5.03 -9.26
CA LEU A 33 4.04 -5.58 -8.67
C LEU A 33 4.01 -7.10 -8.88
N CYS A 34 5.14 -7.72 -9.14
CA CYS A 34 5.23 -9.16 -9.27
C CYS A 34 6.39 -9.71 -8.47
N SER A 35 6.12 -10.73 -7.67
CA SER A 35 7.14 -11.41 -6.90
C SER A 35 6.76 -12.86 -6.63
N ASP A 36 7.74 -13.74 -6.81
CA ASP A 36 7.59 -15.20 -6.77
C ASP A 36 6.47 -15.68 -7.71
N MET A 37 6.42 -15.10 -8.91
CA MET A 37 5.43 -15.35 -9.96
C MET A 37 3.99 -14.95 -9.58
N GLU A 38 3.79 -14.30 -8.45
CA GLU A 38 2.50 -13.77 -8.02
C GLU A 38 2.39 -12.30 -8.37
N VAL A 39 1.26 -11.90 -8.95
CA VAL A 39 0.93 -10.50 -9.25
C VAL A 39 0.23 -9.89 -8.04
N ILE A 40 0.61 -8.66 -7.70
CA ILE A 40 0.12 -7.92 -6.55
C ILE A 40 -0.29 -6.52 -7.01
N PRO A 41 -1.54 -6.11 -6.79
CA PRO A 41 -2.64 -6.94 -6.27
C PRO A 41 -3.01 -8.11 -7.21
N PRO A 42 -3.78 -9.12 -6.75
CA PRO A 42 -4.16 -10.27 -7.59
C PRO A 42 -5.18 -9.91 -8.68
N HIS A 43 -5.74 -8.70 -8.64
CA HIS A 43 -6.51 -8.13 -9.74
C HIS A 43 -5.64 -7.13 -10.51
N LEU A 44 -5.98 -6.84 -11.77
CA LEU A 44 -5.25 -5.84 -12.54
C LEU A 44 -5.58 -4.44 -12.02
N ALA A 45 -4.59 -3.77 -11.42
CA ALA A 45 -4.68 -2.37 -11.04
C ALA A 45 -4.55 -1.50 -12.29
N TYR A 46 -5.63 -0.85 -12.74
CA TYR A 46 -5.63 -0.03 -13.97
C TYR A 46 -5.84 1.45 -13.71
N ASN A 47 -5.03 2.30 -14.35
CA ASN A 47 -5.18 3.76 -14.24
C ASN A 47 -4.98 4.44 -15.59
N MET A 48 -5.46 5.68 -15.67
CA MET A 48 -5.16 6.62 -16.73
C MET A 48 -3.66 6.82 -16.90
N LYS A 49 -3.23 6.89 -18.15
CA LYS A 49 -1.86 7.11 -18.61
C LYS A 49 -1.12 8.24 -17.88
N SER A 50 -1.80 9.33 -17.52
CA SER A 50 -1.20 10.50 -16.85
C SER A 50 -0.73 10.26 -15.42
N ILE A 51 -1.30 9.27 -14.74
CA ILE A 51 -0.99 8.94 -13.33
C ILE A 51 0.15 7.90 -13.25
N PHE A 52 0.50 7.30 -14.39
CA PHE A 52 1.38 6.16 -14.52
C PHE A 52 2.87 6.45 -14.25
N ALA A 53 3.35 7.65 -14.57
CA ALA A 53 4.79 7.96 -14.58
C ALA A 53 5.34 8.32 -13.18
N ALA A 54 4.54 8.97 -12.34
CA ALA A 54 5.03 9.56 -11.10
C ALA A 54 5.60 8.53 -10.10
N PRO A 55 4.95 7.38 -9.85
CA PRO A 55 5.46 6.41 -8.88
C PRO A 55 6.77 5.72 -9.29
N LEU A 56 7.04 5.62 -10.60
CA LEU A 56 8.28 5.05 -11.13
C LEU A 56 9.47 6.01 -10.97
N THR A 57 9.19 7.30 -10.79
CA THR A 57 10.19 8.37 -10.66
C THR A 57 10.47 8.80 -9.23
N ASP A 58 9.70 8.34 -8.25
CA ASP A 58 9.97 8.63 -6.85
C ASP A 58 11.28 7.94 -6.41
N ARG A 59 12.31 8.75 -6.15
CA ARG A 59 13.65 8.30 -5.75
C ARG A 59 13.97 8.63 -4.31
N ASP A 60 13.27 9.59 -3.71
CA ASP A 60 13.60 10.10 -2.38
C ASP A 60 13.34 9.03 -1.32
N ILE A 61 12.26 8.28 -1.50
CA ILE A 61 11.90 7.15 -0.63
C ILE A 61 13.01 6.08 -0.52
N PHE A 62 13.82 5.87 -1.58
CA PHE A 62 14.93 4.91 -1.57
C PHE A 62 16.20 5.44 -0.87
N ASN A 63 16.24 6.72 -0.51
CA ASN A 63 17.35 7.32 0.23
C ASN A 63 17.08 7.30 1.75
N ILE A 64 15.83 7.09 2.15
CA ILE A 64 15.43 7.04 3.55
C ILE A 64 15.86 5.70 4.16
N GLN A 65 16.80 5.76 5.10
CA GLN A 65 17.30 4.59 5.82
C GLN A 65 16.49 4.38 7.11
N SER A 66 16.06 3.14 7.37
CA SER A 66 15.40 2.79 8.63
C SER A 66 15.88 1.44 9.15
N PRO A 67 17.05 1.39 9.81
CA PRO A 67 17.55 0.18 10.45
C PRO A 67 16.54 -0.39 11.46
N ALA A 68 15.83 0.48 12.19
CA ALA A 68 14.87 0.08 13.21
C ALA A 68 13.70 -0.71 12.63
N LEU A 69 13.10 -0.25 11.52
CA LEU A 69 12.02 -0.96 10.85
C LEU A 69 12.53 -2.17 10.07
N PHE A 70 13.73 -2.07 9.48
CA PHE A 70 14.26 -3.10 8.59
C PHE A 70 14.44 -4.46 9.30
N TYR A 71 14.80 -4.48 10.58
CA TYR A 71 15.03 -5.73 11.33
C TYR A 71 13.79 -6.27 12.07
N LEU A 72 12.64 -5.60 11.97
CA LEU A 72 11.39 -6.13 12.51
C LEU A 72 10.96 -7.39 11.76
N SER A 73 10.26 -8.28 12.47
CA SER A 73 9.50 -9.35 11.81
C SER A 73 8.38 -8.78 10.95
N ASP A 74 7.91 -9.53 9.95
CA ASP A 74 6.89 -9.04 9.01
C ASP A 74 5.63 -8.50 9.72
N LYS A 75 5.18 -9.20 10.78
CA LYS A 75 4.04 -8.77 11.59
C LYS A 75 4.30 -7.48 12.37
N GLU A 76 5.46 -7.37 13.00
CA GLU A 76 5.84 -6.16 13.74
C GLU A 76 6.03 -4.97 12.78
N LEU A 77 6.60 -5.22 11.61
CA LEU A 77 6.79 -4.22 10.56
C LEU A 77 5.46 -3.72 10.01
N MET A 78 4.52 -4.63 9.72
CA MET A 78 3.15 -4.29 9.34
C MET A 78 2.48 -3.40 10.39
N ILE A 79 2.54 -3.78 11.67
CA ILE A 79 1.93 -3.01 12.77
C ILE A 79 2.59 -1.63 12.88
N ALA A 80 3.92 -1.55 12.81
CA ALA A 80 4.64 -0.29 12.92
C ALA A 80 4.25 0.69 11.80
N LEU A 81 4.26 0.23 10.55
CA LEU A 81 3.89 1.04 9.38
C LEU A 81 2.40 1.42 9.38
N ALA A 82 1.53 0.47 9.74
CA ALA A 82 0.10 0.73 9.79
C ALA A 82 -0.26 1.74 10.89
N LYS A 83 0.39 1.69 12.05
CA LYS A 83 0.19 2.68 13.12
C LYS A 83 0.61 4.10 12.72
N GLN A 84 1.62 4.20 11.85
CA GLN A 84 2.08 5.49 11.31
C GLN A 84 1.17 6.02 10.21
N SER A 85 0.44 5.16 9.51
CA SER A 85 -0.30 5.55 8.29
C SER A 85 -1.82 5.61 8.48
N PHE A 86 -2.34 4.89 9.47
CA PHE A 86 -3.77 4.73 9.76
C PHE A 86 -4.02 5.10 11.22
N SER A 87 -5.10 5.82 11.51
CA SER A 87 -5.47 6.24 12.88
C SER A 87 -6.46 5.28 13.54
N GLU A 88 -7.12 4.45 12.73
CA GLU A 88 -8.20 3.54 13.10
C GLU A 88 -7.81 2.51 14.16
N TRP A 89 -6.51 2.17 14.28
CA TRP A 89 -6.05 1.24 15.32
C TRP A 89 -6.29 1.74 16.75
N LYS A 90 -6.48 3.05 16.94
CA LYS A 90 -6.82 3.65 18.24
C LYS A 90 -8.19 3.20 18.75
N VAL A 91 -9.00 2.56 17.91
CA VAL A 91 -10.31 2.04 18.28
C VAL A 91 -10.21 1.06 19.44
N GLU A 92 -9.17 0.24 19.51
CA GLU A 92 -8.97 -0.70 20.64
C GLU A 92 -8.74 0.03 21.95
N GLU A 93 -7.97 1.10 21.91
CA GLU A 93 -7.66 1.92 23.07
C GLU A 93 -8.92 2.66 23.56
N HIS A 94 -9.73 3.18 22.64
CA HIS A 94 -11.03 3.79 22.96
C HIS A 94 -11.98 2.78 23.61
N ILE A 95 -12.02 1.53 23.12
CA ILE A 95 -12.79 0.45 23.73
C ILE A 95 -12.27 0.15 25.14
N ARG A 96 -10.94 0.03 25.30
CA ARG A 96 -10.31 -0.25 26.60
C ARG A 96 -10.59 0.84 27.64
N LEU A 97 -10.66 2.09 27.21
CA LEU A 97 -10.95 3.26 28.04
C LEU A 97 -12.45 3.50 28.25
N GLY A 98 -13.33 2.71 27.61
CA GLY A 98 -14.78 2.88 27.71
C GLY A 98 -15.30 4.16 27.03
N LEU A 99 -14.58 4.66 26.02
CA LEU A 99 -14.91 5.87 25.27
C LEU A 99 -15.85 5.62 24.09
N GLN A 100 -16.40 4.41 23.97
CA GLN A 100 -17.37 4.08 22.93
C GLN A 100 -18.66 4.89 23.10
N PRO A 101 -19.35 5.25 21.99
CA PRO A 101 -20.65 5.90 22.08
C PRO A 101 -21.65 5.03 22.85
N THR A 102 -22.27 5.57 23.88
CA THR A 102 -23.36 4.90 24.62
C THR A 102 -24.70 4.95 23.87
N LEU A 103 -24.82 5.84 22.87
CA LEU A 103 -25.98 6.04 22.01
C LEU A 103 -25.53 6.25 20.56
N TYR A 104 -26.02 5.40 19.64
CA TYR A 104 -25.70 5.49 18.20
C TYR A 104 -26.59 6.51 17.50
N THR A 105 -26.20 7.77 17.59
CA THR A 105 -26.74 8.85 16.77
C THR A 105 -25.66 9.33 15.80
N PRO A 106 -26.02 9.86 14.62
CA PRO A 106 -25.03 10.38 13.67
C PRO A 106 -24.04 11.36 14.31
N ALA A 107 -24.52 12.26 15.17
CA ALA A 107 -23.67 13.23 15.87
C ALA A 107 -22.67 12.58 16.85
N LYS A 108 -23.07 11.49 17.53
CA LYS A 108 -22.18 10.76 18.45
C LYS A 108 -21.16 9.89 17.73
N ILE A 109 -21.51 9.40 16.55
CA ILE A 109 -20.58 8.71 15.66
C ILE A 109 -19.54 9.70 15.14
N GLU A 110 -19.96 10.86 14.66
CA GLU A 110 -19.06 11.92 14.18
C GLU A 110 -18.09 12.41 15.30
N GLU A 111 -18.58 12.57 16.53
CA GLU A 111 -17.75 12.92 17.69
C GLU A 111 -16.67 11.86 17.97
N TYR A 112 -17.05 10.59 17.91
CA TYR A 112 -16.14 9.46 18.15
C TYR A 112 -15.14 9.28 17.00
N GLU A 113 -15.56 9.43 15.74
CA GLU A 113 -14.65 9.44 14.60
C GLU A 113 -13.63 10.57 14.75
N LYS A 114 -14.06 11.79 15.07
CA LYS A 114 -13.15 12.91 15.33
C LYS A 114 -12.14 12.61 16.44
N SER A 115 -12.50 11.86 17.47
CA SER A 115 -11.56 11.47 18.53
C SER A 115 -10.57 10.39 18.08
N LEU A 116 -10.96 9.49 17.19
CA LEU A 116 -10.04 8.53 16.55
C LEU A 116 -9.04 9.25 15.63
N TYR A 117 -9.56 10.17 14.81
CA TYR A 117 -8.82 10.98 13.86
C TYR A 117 -8.17 12.22 14.48
N ASP A 118 -8.13 12.34 15.82
CA ASP A 118 -7.33 13.38 16.47
C ASP A 118 -5.85 13.11 16.19
N ASN A 119 -5.29 13.96 15.34
CA ASN A 119 -3.92 13.87 14.86
C ASN A 119 -2.89 14.37 15.88
N SER A 120 -3.31 14.74 17.10
CA SER A 120 -2.42 15.17 18.20
C SER A 120 -1.31 14.16 18.55
N HIS A 121 -1.50 12.89 18.19
CA HIS A 121 -0.51 11.81 18.37
C HIS A 121 0.25 11.44 17.10
N PHE A 122 -0.09 12.02 15.95
CA PHE A 122 0.78 11.96 14.77
C PHE A 122 1.89 12.97 14.99
N ASP A 123 3.08 12.44 15.26
CA ASP A 123 4.29 13.25 15.29
C ASP A 123 4.66 13.63 13.85
N PHE A 124 3.97 14.66 13.32
CA PHE A 124 4.24 15.15 11.96
C PHE A 124 5.66 15.72 11.83
N GLU A 125 6.28 16.14 12.93
CA GLU A 125 7.65 16.65 12.90
C GLU A 125 8.66 15.53 12.62
N HIS A 126 8.39 14.31 13.12
CA HIS A 126 9.24 13.13 12.90
C HIS A 126 8.59 12.08 11.99
N PHE A 127 7.49 12.44 11.30
CA PHE A 127 6.84 11.56 10.36
C PHE A 127 7.77 11.32 9.17
N VAL A 128 8.20 10.08 9.01
CA VAL A 128 8.97 9.65 7.86
C VAL A 128 8.04 8.88 6.96
N ASP A 129 7.82 9.41 5.76
CA ASP A 129 6.94 8.78 4.79
C ASP A 129 7.66 7.62 4.10
N TYR A 130 7.29 6.40 4.50
CA TYR A 130 7.74 5.17 3.87
C TYR A 130 6.71 4.63 2.88
N PHE A 131 5.57 5.31 2.72
CA PHE A 131 4.52 4.87 1.83
C PHE A 131 4.96 5.11 0.39
N TRP A 132 5.08 4.01 -0.36
CA TRP A 132 5.36 4.11 -1.77
C TRP A 132 4.03 4.27 -2.47
N GLY A 133 3.65 5.52 -2.74
CA GLY A 133 2.38 5.91 -3.36
C GLY A 133 2.23 5.44 -4.81
N ILE A 134 2.44 4.15 -5.05
CA ILE A 134 2.21 3.49 -6.32
C ILE A 134 0.71 3.41 -6.52
N GLU A 135 0.21 4.40 -7.27
CA GLU A 135 -1.15 4.41 -7.77
C GLU A 135 -2.21 4.28 -6.63
N PRO A 136 -2.51 5.39 -5.93
CA PRO A 136 -3.30 5.36 -4.70
C PRO A 136 -4.75 4.91 -4.89
N HIS A 137 -5.31 4.91 -6.10
CA HIS A 137 -6.71 4.57 -6.33
C HIS A 137 -6.92 3.06 -6.46
N GLU A 138 -6.20 2.36 -7.33
CA GLU A 138 -6.39 0.91 -7.46
C GLU A 138 -5.67 0.14 -6.36
N TYR A 139 -4.54 0.63 -5.86
CA TYR A 139 -3.91 0.02 -4.69
C TYR A 139 -4.66 0.41 -3.43
N GLY A 140 -4.71 1.71 -3.11
CA GLY A 140 -5.27 2.22 -1.85
C GLY A 140 -6.77 1.94 -1.67
N ASP A 141 -7.62 2.27 -2.66
CA ASP A 141 -9.08 2.10 -2.51
C ASP A 141 -9.45 0.61 -2.36
N LYS A 142 -8.63 -0.29 -2.91
CA LYS A 142 -8.81 -1.75 -2.81
C LYS A 142 -8.00 -2.39 -1.68
N GLY A 143 -7.41 -1.57 -0.81
CA GLY A 143 -6.82 -2.02 0.45
C GLY A 143 -5.37 -2.50 0.36
N TRP A 144 -4.64 -2.22 -0.71
CA TRP A 144 -3.23 -2.60 -0.91
C TRP A 144 -2.33 -1.38 -0.70
N TYR A 145 -1.38 -1.48 0.22
CA TYR A 145 -0.53 -0.37 0.64
C TYR A 145 0.94 -0.79 0.62
N PRO A 146 1.69 -0.44 -0.43
CA PRO A 146 3.11 -0.75 -0.51
C PRO A 146 3.95 0.31 0.20
N PHE A 147 5.00 -0.15 0.86
CA PHE A 147 5.97 0.66 1.60
C PHE A 147 7.39 0.24 1.22
N ILE A 148 8.32 1.19 1.31
CA ILE A 148 9.74 0.98 0.98
C ILE A 148 10.58 1.25 2.23
N ILE A 149 11.28 0.22 2.69
CA ILE A 149 12.15 0.28 3.87
C ILE A 149 13.57 -0.08 3.45
N ASN A 150 14.50 0.87 3.57
CA ASN A 150 15.88 0.66 3.15
C ASN A 150 16.82 0.50 4.35
N HIS A 151 17.79 -0.39 4.20
CA HIS A 151 18.94 -0.47 5.09
C HIS A 151 20.18 -0.90 4.30
N LYS A 152 21.23 -0.06 4.33
CA LYS A 152 22.46 -0.27 3.56
C LYS A 152 22.16 -0.42 2.06
N ASP A 153 22.49 -1.56 1.47
CA ASP A 153 22.31 -1.89 0.06
C ASP A 153 21.05 -2.73 -0.24
N GLU A 154 20.17 -2.88 0.75
CA GLU A 154 18.95 -3.67 0.66
C GLU A 154 17.69 -2.83 0.87
N THR A 155 16.65 -3.22 0.14
CA THR A 155 15.32 -2.63 0.21
C THR A 155 14.30 -3.73 0.49
N LYS A 156 13.47 -3.52 1.51
CA LYS A 156 12.24 -4.27 1.72
C LYS A 156 11.08 -3.53 1.06
N LEU A 157 10.45 -4.18 0.09
CA LEU A 157 9.12 -3.83 -0.39
C LEU A 157 8.11 -4.53 0.52
N VAL A 158 7.41 -3.75 1.33
CA VAL A 158 6.42 -4.24 2.30
C VAL A 158 5.05 -3.92 1.76
N ILE A 159 4.25 -4.92 1.44
CA ILE A 159 2.91 -4.74 0.91
C ILE A 159 1.93 -5.15 2.00
N ILE A 160 1.30 -4.16 2.62
CA ILE A 160 0.22 -4.37 3.59
C ILE A 160 -1.08 -4.47 2.82
N HIS A 161 -1.87 -5.50 3.08
CA HIS A 161 -3.20 -5.64 2.54
C HIS A 161 -4.24 -5.71 3.66
N ILE A 162 -5.17 -4.77 3.60
CA ILE A 162 -6.34 -4.69 4.47
C ILE A 162 -7.49 -5.36 3.73
N ASN A 163 -7.79 -6.59 4.13
CA ASN A 163 -8.88 -7.38 3.58
C ASN A 163 -10.23 -6.81 4.06
N ARG A 164 -10.75 -5.85 3.31
CA ARG A 164 -12.14 -5.41 3.43
C ARG A 164 -13.02 -6.47 2.77
N ASN A 165 -13.79 -7.23 3.55
CA ASN A 165 -14.68 -8.26 3.00
C ASN A 165 -15.79 -7.60 2.13
N PRO A 166 -15.76 -7.71 0.79
CA PRO A 166 -16.71 -7.02 -0.06
C PRO A 166 -18.08 -7.73 -0.11
N LYS A 167 -18.18 -8.98 0.37
CA LYS A 167 -19.35 -9.83 0.11
C LYS A 167 -20.59 -9.52 0.96
N ASN A 168 -20.57 -8.44 1.76
CA ASN A 168 -21.71 -8.00 2.59
C ASN A 168 -22.01 -6.49 2.44
N LEU A 169 -21.63 -5.89 1.30
CA LEU A 169 -21.78 -4.46 1.05
C LEU A 169 -23.23 -4.03 0.73
N ASP A 170 -24.09 -4.93 0.25
CA ASP A 170 -25.39 -4.53 -0.34
C ASP A 170 -26.51 -4.12 0.65
N ASP A 171 -26.34 -4.28 1.97
CA ASP A 171 -27.45 -4.06 2.92
C ASP A 171 -27.36 -2.84 3.87
N TYR A 172 -26.33 -1.97 3.82
CA TYR A 172 -26.27 -0.79 4.72
C TYR A 172 -25.49 0.39 4.10
N PRO A 173 -25.71 1.64 4.57
CA PRO A 173 -24.90 2.80 4.19
C PRO A 173 -23.41 2.54 4.45
N GLU A 174 -22.58 2.83 3.44
CA GLU A 174 -21.26 2.24 3.19
C GLU A 174 -20.19 2.46 4.29
N ASP A 175 -20.37 3.44 5.18
CA ASP A 175 -19.31 3.85 6.12
C ASP A 175 -19.39 3.16 7.50
N LEU A 176 -20.55 2.59 7.87
CA LEU A 176 -20.82 2.18 9.26
C LEU A 176 -20.50 0.71 9.59
N LYS A 177 -20.43 -0.19 8.60
CA LYS A 177 -20.38 -1.65 8.82
C LYS A 177 -19.01 -2.21 9.21
N GLU A 178 -17.92 -1.69 8.64
CA GLU A 178 -16.56 -2.17 8.94
C GLU A 178 -16.18 -1.87 10.39
N TYR A 179 -16.73 -0.78 10.91
CA TYR A 179 -16.58 -0.27 12.25
C TYR A 179 -17.63 -0.81 13.23
N GLU A 180 -18.76 -1.39 12.79
CA GLU A 180 -19.77 -1.94 13.71
C GLU A 180 -19.16 -2.90 14.75
N ARG A 181 -18.17 -3.72 14.39
CA ARG A 181 -17.50 -4.63 15.33
C ARG A 181 -16.72 -3.93 16.45
N PHE A 182 -16.35 -2.66 16.27
CA PHE A 182 -15.62 -1.88 17.26
C PHE A 182 -16.46 -0.76 17.88
N PHE A 183 -17.56 -0.40 17.21
CA PHE A 183 -18.38 0.73 17.61
C PHE A 183 -19.61 0.22 18.34
N ASN A 184 -20.18 -0.94 17.98
CA ASN A 184 -21.33 -1.54 18.65
C ASN A 184 -20.90 -2.30 19.92
N ALA A 185 -21.23 -1.79 21.11
CA ALA A 185 -20.83 -2.38 22.39
C ALA A 185 -21.31 -3.83 22.59
N ASP A 186 -22.47 -4.20 22.04
CA ASP A 186 -23.02 -5.57 22.12
C ASP A 186 -22.33 -6.54 21.15
N LYS A 187 -21.80 -6.03 20.03
CA LYS A 187 -21.04 -6.81 19.04
C LYS A 187 -19.52 -6.74 19.26
N SER A 188 -19.05 -5.80 20.08
CA SER A 188 -17.63 -5.58 20.30
C SER A 188 -17.02 -6.72 21.12
N PRO A 189 -15.95 -7.37 20.64
CA PRO A 189 -15.25 -8.34 21.46
C PRO A 189 -14.69 -7.65 22.71
N LYS A 190 -14.73 -8.33 23.86
CA LYS A 190 -14.15 -7.83 25.13
C LYS A 190 -12.64 -7.54 25.05
N GLN A 191 -11.98 -8.11 24.06
CA GLN A 191 -10.57 -7.87 23.70
C GLN A 191 -10.48 -7.76 22.18
N PRO A 192 -10.74 -6.57 21.61
CA PRO A 192 -10.53 -6.35 20.18
C PRO A 192 -9.06 -6.62 19.83
N LYS A 193 -8.85 -7.11 18.61
CA LYS A 193 -7.54 -7.23 17.96
C LYS A 193 -7.67 -6.55 16.60
N TYR A 194 -7.21 -5.31 16.50
CA TYR A 194 -7.31 -4.48 15.31
C TYR A 194 -6.39 -5.04 14.23
N PHE A 195 -5.15 -5.34 14.61
CA PHE A 195 -4.17 -6.05 13.78
C PHE A 195 -4.33 -7.56 13.91
N ASP A 196 -5.46 -8.09 13.47
CA ASP A 196 -5.70 -9.52 13.37
C ASP A 196 -5.52 -10.05 11.94
N GLU A 197 -5.10 -11.31 11.82
CA GLU A 197 -4.70 -11.94 10.56
C GLU A 197 -5.87 -12.21 9.58
N HIS A 198 -7.12 -12.06 10.00
CA HIS A 198 -8.27 -12.18 9.08
C HIS A 198 -8.44 -10.91 8.23
N TYR A 199 -8.06 -9.76 8.78
CA TYR A 199 -8.24 -8.44 8.15
C TYR A 199 -6.91 -7.86 7.66
N TRP A 200 -5.81 -8.18 8.34
CA TRP A 200 -4.49 -7.66 7.99
C TRP A 200 -3.60 -8.78 7.49
N SER A 201 -3.01 -8.53 6.34
CA SER A 201 -1.98 -9.40 5.78
C SER A 201 -0.81 -8.55 5.30
N VAL A 202 0.38 -9.16 5.27
CA VAL A 202 1.59 -8.48 4.82
C VAL A 202 2.40 -9.46 3.96
N LYS A 203 2.95 -8.94 2.86
CA LYS A 203 3.96 -9.62 2.06
C LYS A 203 5.21 -8.75 2.05
N VAL A 204 6.34 -9.32 2.46
CA VAL A 204 7.63 -8.63 2.49
C VAL A 204 8.57 -9.26 1.46
N ILE A 205 9.08 -8.43 0.57
CA ILE A 205 10.02 -8.84 -0.48
C ILE A 205 11.33 -8.10 -0.21
N THR A 206 12.42 -8.83 -0.08
CA THR A 206 13.76 -8.23 0.12
C THR A 206 14.57 -8.34 -1.15
N VAL A 207 15.07 -7.21 -1.63
CA VAL A 207 15.87 -7.09 -2.86
C VAL A 207 17.06 -6.18 -2.63
N LYS A 208 18.09 -6.29 -3.46
CA LYS A 208 19.14 -5.27 -3.48
C LYS A 208 18.56 -3.95 -3.98
N THR A 209 18.86 -2.85 -3.29
CA THR A 209 18.34 -1.51 -3.64
C THR A 209 18.70 -1.14 -5.07
N VAL A 210 19.91 -1.49 -5.52
CA VAL A 210 20.37 -1.25 -6.89
C VAL A 210 19.57 -2.03 -7.93
N GLU A 211 19.13 -3.25 -7.62
CA GLU A 211 18.31 -4.08 -8.50
C GLU A 211 16.88 -3.50 -8.60
N MET A 212 16.28 -3.13 -7.47
CA MET A 212 14.95 -2.52 -7.47
C MET A 212 14.92 -1.21 -8.26
N ARG A 213 15.92 -0.34 -8.07
CA ARG A 213 16.05 0.91 -8.85
C ARG A 213 16.20 0.63 -10.34
N ALA A 214 17.02 -0.36 -10.73
CA ALA A 214 17.18 -0.74 -12.13
C ALA A 214 15.87 -1.21 -12.77
N VAL A 215 15.06 -2.01 -12.06
CA VAL A 215 13.73 -2.43 -12.53
C VAL A 215 12.82 -1.22 -12.74
N LEU A 216 12.85 -0.25 -11.83
CA LEU A 216 12.06 0.98 -11.95
C LEU A 216 12.53 1.87 -13.11
N ASP A 217 13.84 2.01 -13.29
CA ASP A 217 14.42 2.76 -14.42
C ASP A 217 14.02 2.11 -15.75
N GLU A 218 14.11 0.78 -15.84
CA GLU A 218 13.73 0.04 -17.04
C GLU A 218 12.24 0.20 -17.35
N ALA A 219 11.38 0.06 -16.33
CA ALA A 219 9.94 0.26 -16.46
C ALA A 219 9.60 1.69 -16.86
N TYR A 220 10.29 2.69 -16.30
CA TYR A 220 10.08 4.09 -16.64
C TYR A 220 10.50 4.39 -18.07
N VAL A 221 11.69 3.95 -18.51
CA VAL A 221 12.19 4.27 -19.87
C VAL A 221 11.39 3.55 -20.95
N ASN A 222 10.93 2.33 -20.69
CA ASN A 222 10.23 1.52 -21.68
C ASN A 222 8.71 1.58 -21.56
N ARG A 223 8.17 2.54 -20.80
CA ARG A 223 6.72 2.70 -20.68
C ARG A 223 6.09 3.07 -22.04
N PRO A 224 4.88 2.58 -22.34
CA PRO A 224 4.29 2.71 -23.68
C PRO A 224 4.09 4.16 -24.12
N ASP A 225 3.80 5.06 -23.18
CA ASP A 225 3.63 6.49 -23.43
C ASP A 225 4.92 7.18 -23.88
N TYR A 226 6.05 6.80 -23.28
CA TYR A 226 7.35 7.38 -23.58
C TYR A 226 7.90 6.93 -24.94
N ILE A 227 7.66 5.67 -25.30
CA ILE A 227 8.07 5.11 -26.60
C ILE A 227 7.26 5.75 -27.74
N GLY A 228 5.95 5.94 -27.56
CA GLY A 228 5.09 6.62 -28.53
C GLY A 228 5.53 8.06 -28.82
N ASP A 229 5.85 8.84 -27.79
CA ASP A 229 6.30 10.23 -27.92
C ASP A 229 7.69 10.33 -28.57
N CYS A 230 8.59 9.40 -28.29
CA CYS A 230 9.90 9.34 -28.94
C CYS A 230 9.78 9.01 -30.44
N LEU A 231 8.89 8.09 -30.82
CA LEU A 231 8.63 7.75 -32.22
C LEU A 231 7.93 8.88 -32.99
N PHE A 232 7.04 9.63 -32.33
CA PHE A 232 6.42 10.83 -32.92
C PHE A 232 7.44 11.96 -33.14
N LYS A 233 8.39 12.18 -32.22
CA LYS A 233 9.46 13.18 -32.42
C LYS A 233 10.49 12.81 -33.49
N LEU A 234 10.70 11.52 -33.75
CA LEU A 234 11.58 11.06 -34.83
C LEU A 234 10.92 11.16 -36.21
N SER A 235 9.59 11.02 -36.28
CA SER A 235 8.82 11.15 -37.53
C SER A 235 8.46 12.60 -37.89
N SER A 236 8.51 13.53 -36.94
CA SER A 236 8.31 14.97 -37.20
C SER A 236 9.59 15.72 -37.64
N ASN A 237 10.74 15.05 -37.64
CA ASN A 237 12.04 15.59 -38.06
C ASN A 237 12.56 14.93 -39.36
N ALA A 238 11.71 14.19 -40.07
CA ALA A 238 12.00 13.55 -41.35
C ALA A 238 11.28 14.25 -42.51
#